data_AF-A0A3C0WFM9-F1
#
_entry.id   AF-A0A3C0WFM9-F1
#
_cell.length_a   1.000
_cell.length_b   1.000
_cell.length_c   1.000
_cell.angle_alpha   90.00
_cell.angle_beta   90.00
_cell.angle_gamma   90.00
#
_symmetry.space_group_name_H-M   'P 1'
#
loop_
_entity.id
_entity.type
_entity.pdbx_description
1 polymer ?
#
loop_
_entity_poly.entity_id
_entity_poly.type
_entity_poly.pdbx_seq_one_letter_code
_entity_poly.pdbx_strand_id
1 'polypeptide(L)'
;LSKCQNPDGGFMYTHQGGESAFPRTGAALVGLFNCGIYEGDLVERGLAFLDENWPEESDYSSSPHYFYGIYYASHAYWQAGGERWSRWYKSIRDLLTDRQESDGNWRDEHVCNEYSTAMACLSLQMPNNHLPILRR
;
A
#
# COMPACT_ATOMS: atom_id res chain seq x y z
N LEU A 1 5.18 -0.36 16.86
CA LEU A 1 4.50 -1.15 15.81
C LEU A 1 4.06 -2.53 16.31
N SER A 2 4.92 -3.32 16.96
CA SER A 2 4.53 -4.64 17.50
C SER A 2 3.29 -4.62 18.40
N LYS A 3 3.13 -3.57 19.22
CA LYS A 3 1.96 -3.36 20.09
C LYS A 3 0.67 -2.91 19.37
N CYS A 4 0.73 -2.66 18.07
CA CYS A 4 -0.39 -2.18 17.25
C CYS A 4 -0.83 -3.20 16.19
N GLN A 5 -0.24 -4.41 16.16
CA GLN A 5 -0.71 -5.49 15.30
C GLN A 5 -1.83 -6.26 16.01
N ASN A 6 -2.98 -6.34 15.36
CA ASN A 6 -4.15 -7.05 15.86
C ASN A 6 -4.02 -8.58 15.65
N PRO A 7 -4.91 -9.39 16.24
CA PRO A 7 -4.89 -10.85 16.05
C PRO A 7 -5.03 -11.29 14.59
N ASP A 8 -5.74 -10.52 13.77
CA ASP A 8 -5.88 -10.72 12.31
C ASP A 8 -4.61 -10.42 11.50
N GLY A 9 -3.55 -9.92 12.13
CA GLY A 9 -2.28 -9.59 11.47
C GLY A 9 -2.20 -8.17 10.91
N GLY A 10 -3.33 -7.47 10.82
CA GLY A 10 -3.37 -6.08 10.39
C GLY A 10 -2.99 -5.10 11.51
N PHE A 11 -2.84 -3.83 11.16
CA PHE A 11 -2.41 -2.79 12.10
C PHE A 11 -3.50 -1.74 12.35
N MET A 12 -3.65 -1.38 13.62
CA MET A 12 -4.49 -0.28 14.10
C MET A 12 -3.69 1.02 14.31
N TYR A 13 -4.39 2.16 14.39
CA TYR A 13 -3.76 3.47 14.44
C TYR A 13 -3.11 3.80 15.80
N THR A 14 -3.73 3.38 16.90
CA THR A 14 -3.21 3.64 18.25
C THR A 14 -3.15 2.35 19.07
N HIS A 15 -2.27 2.32 20.08
CA HIS A 15 -2.17 1.18 20.98
C HIS A 15 -3.42 0.98 21.87
N GLN A 16 -4.28 2.00 21.98
CA GLN A 16 -5.47 1.96 22.84
C GLN A 16 -6.65 1.20 22.20
N GLY A 17 -6.45 0.62 21.03
CA GLY A 17 -7.46 -0.19 20.33
C GLY A 17 -7.82 0.38 18.95
N GLY A 18 -8.57 -0.41 18.20
CA GLY A 18 -9.07 -0.05 16.88
C GLY A 18 -9.00 -1.22 15.90
N GLU A 19 -9.73 -1.09 14.80
CA GLU A 19 -9.75 -2.10 13.75
C GLU A 19 -8.48 -2.04 12.90
N SER A 20 -8.11 -3.18 12.33
CA SER A 20 -7.12 -3.22 11.27
C SER A 20 -7.65 -2.53 10.02
N ALA A 21 -6.77 -1.96 9.20
CA ALA A 21 -7.17 -1.47 7.88
C ALA A 21 -6.03 -1.58 6.89
N PHE A 22 -6.36 -1.88 5.63
CA PHE A 22 -5.39 -2.03 4.55
C PHE A 22 -4.37 -0.88 4.48
N PRO A 23 -4.79 0.41 4.47
CA PRO A 23 -3.82 1.51 4.37
C PRO A 23 -2.90 1.62 5.60
N ARG A 24 -3.41 1.28 6.80
CA ARG A 24 -2.64 1.30 8.05
C ARG A 24 -1.62 0.16 8.09
N THR A 25 -2.02 -1.04 7.66
CA THR A 25 -1.14 -2.20 7.59
C THR A 25 0.01 -1.95 6.62
N GLY A 26 -0.26 -1.40 5.42
CA GLY A 26 0.80 -1.02 4.48
C GLY A 26 1.78 -0.03 5.09
N ALA A 27 1.28 1.05 5.71
CA ALA A 27 2.13 2.05 6.34
C ALA A 27 2.96 1.49 7.50
N ALA A 28 2.39 0.60 8.30
CA ALA A 28 3.10 -0.06 9.39
C ALA A 28 4.23 -0.97 8.88
N LEU A 29 4.00 -1.75 7.82
CA LEU A 29 5.04 -2.59 7.20
C LEU A 29 6.21 -1.76 6.69
N VAL A 30 5.92 -0.66 5.96
CA VAL A 30 6.98 0.26 5.51
C VAL A 30 7.75 0.85 6.70
N GLY A 31 7.05 1.18 7.79
CA GLY A 31 7.70 1.60 9.03
C GLY A 31 8.65 0.55 9.60
N LEU A 32 8.27 -0.74 9.60
CA LEU A 32 9.13 -1.84 10.02
C LEU A 32 10.37 -1.98 9.12
N PHE A 33 10.18 -1.91 7.80
CA PHE A 33 11.27 -1.97 6.82
C PHE A 33 12.27 -0.84 7.00
N ASN A 34 11.79 0.38 7.27
CA ASN A 34 12.66 1.52 7.59
C ASN A 34 13.42 1.35 8.91
N CYS A 35 12.94 0.51 9.83
CA CYS A 35 13.65 0.13 11.05
C CYS A 35 14.60 -1.08 10.87
N GLY A 36 14.78 -1.58 9.64
CA GLY A 36 15.63 -2.74 9.36
C GLY A 36 14.98 -4.09 9.68
N ILE A 37 13.66 -4.12 9.94
CA ILE A 37 12.91 -5.35 10.22
C ILE A 37 12.23 -5.78 8.93
N TYR A 38 12.88 -6.68 8.18
CA TYR A 38 12.44 -7.12 6.86
C TYR A 38 11.68 -8.44 6.84
N GLU A 39 11.83 -9.25 7.90
CA GLU A 39 11.31 -10.61 7.97
C GLU A 39 10.83 -10.96 9.39
N GLY A 40 10.21 -12.14 9.51
CA GLY A 40 9.66 -12.67 10.76
C GLY A 40 8.15 -12.55 10.87
N ASP A 41 7.57 -13.20 11.88
CA ASP A 41 6.12 -13.36 12.05
C ASP A 41 5.35 -12.03 12.02
N LEU A 42 5.92 -10.96 12.55
CA LEU A 42 5.32 -9.63 12.55
C LEU A 42 5.10 -9.11 11.12
N VAL A 43 6.09 -9.28 10.24
CA VAL A 43 6.05 -8.85 8.84
C VAL A 43 5.13 -9.77 8.05
N GLU A 44 5.29 -11.09 8.18
CA GLU A 44 4.51 -12.05 7.40
C GLU A 44 3.01 -11.99 7.71
N ARG A 45 2.63 -11.80 8.98
CA ARG A 45 1.21 -11.60 9.33
C ARG A 45 0.64 -10.30 8.76
N GLY A 46 1.45 -9.24 8.67
CA GLY A 46 1.05 -7.99 8.03
C GLY A 46 0.86 -8.16 6.53
N LEU A 47 1.78 -8.86 5.86
CA LEU A 47 1.68 -9.17 4.43
C LEU A 47 0.47 -10.07 4.14
N ALA A 48 0.24 -11.09 4.96
CA ALA A 48 -0.94 -11.95 4.85
C ALA A 48 -2.24 -11.17 5.00
N PHE A 49 -2.31 -10.22 5.95
CA PHE A 49 -3.46 -9.33 6.06
C PHE A 49 -3.69 -8.50 4.78
N LEU A 50 -2.62 -7.97 4.17
CA LEU A 50 -2.74 -7.25 2.88
C LEU A 50 -3.18 -8.17 1.74
N ASP A 51 -2.71 -9.43 1.73
CA ASP A 51 -3.08 -10.43 0.73
C ASP A 51 -4.59 -10.77 0.83
N GLU A 52 -5.12 -10.86 2.06
CA GLU A 52 -6.53 -11.15 2.35
C GLU A 52 -7.45 -9.94 2.12
N ASN A 53 -6.95 -8.72 2.32
CA ASN A 53 -7.71 -7.47 2.19
C ASN A 53 -7.33 -6.72 0.91
N TRP A 54 -7.12 -7.47 -0.18
CA TRP A 54 -6.75 -6.90 -1.47
C TRP A 54 -7.83 -5.93 -1.97
N PRO A 55 -7.46 -4.71 -2.41
CA PRO A 55 -8.43 -3.73 -2.91
C PRO A 55 -9.07 -4.22 -4.21
N GLU A 56 -10.38 -4.19 -4.26
CA GLU A 56 -11.17 -4.51 -5.45
C GLU A 56 -11.37 -3.28 -6.32
N GLU A 57 -11.84 -3.47 -7.56
CA GLU A 57 -12.15 -2.35 -8.46
C GLU A 57 -13.24 -1.44 -7.88
N SER A 58 -14.22 -2.01 -7.17
CA SER A 58 -15.27 -1.27 -6.47
C SER A 58 -14.75 -0.39 -5.33
N ASP A 59 -13.53 -0.62 -4.85
CA ASP A 59 -12.92 0.21 -3.82
C ASP A 59 -12.23 1.46 -4.38
N TYR A 60 -12.15 1.59 -5.72
CA TYR A 60 -11.48 2.72 -6.34
C TYR A 60 -12.04 4.05 -5.84
N SER A 61 -11.19 4.85 -5.20
CA SER A 61 -11.56 6.13 -4.60
C SER A 61 -12.75 6.04 -3.61
N SER A 62 -13.00 4.88 -2.99
CA SER A 62 -14.12 4.70 -2.04
C SER A 62 -13.87 5.31 -0.65
N SER A 63 -12.64 5.76 -0.40
CA SER A 63 -12.18 6.25 0.89
C SER A 63 -11.10 7.33 0.72
N PRO A 64 -11.00 8.32 1.62
CA PRO A 64 -9.92 9.31 1.63
C PRO A 64 -8.53 8.70 1.78
N HIS A 65 -8.43 7.41 2.12
CA HIS A 65 -7.18 6.69 2.29
C HIS A 65 -6.90 5.67 1.19
N TYR A 66 -7.69 5.64 0.11
CA TYR A 66 -7.50 4.69 -0.99
C TYR A 66 -6.11 4.82 -1.63
N PHE A 67 -5.80 5.98 -2.21
CA PHE A 67 -4.51 6.23 -2.87
C PHE A 67 -3.33 6.18 -1.89
N TYR A 68 -3.55 6.60 -0.64
CA TYR A 68 -2.59 6.42 0.45
C TYR A 68 -2.25 4.94 0.65
N GLY A 69 -3.28 4.09 0.75
CA GLY A 69 -3.14 2.65 0.95
C GLY A 69 -2.45 1.98 -0.24
N ILE A 70 -2.84 2.36 -1.46
CA ILE A 70 -2.20 1.87 -2.69
C ILE A 70 -0.69 2.15 -2.67
N TYR A 71 -0.29 3.38 -2.33
CA TYR A 71 1.13 3.75 -2.27
C TYR A 71 1.92 2.93 -1.24
N TYR A 72 1.44 2.85 0.00
CA TYR A 72 2.13 2.11 1.05
C TYR A 72 2.11 0.60 0.84
N ALA A 73 1.02 0.03 0.33
CA ALA A 73 0.98 -1.37 -0.06
C ALA A 73 1.96 -1.66 -1.21
N SER A 74 2.06 -0.78 -2.20
CA SER A 74 3.04 -0.91 -3.29
C SER A 74 4.47 -0.95 -2.75
N HIS A 75 4.80 -0.08 -1.81
CA HIS A 75 6.11 -0.10 -1.17
C HIS A 75 6.33 -1.38 -0.34
N ALA A 76 5.30 -1.84 0.37
CA ALA A 76 5.40 -3.06 1.18
C ALA A 76 5.60 -4.31 0.33
N TYR A 77 4.81 -4.45 -0.74
CA TYR A 77 4.94 -5.54 -1.68
C TYR A 77 6.23 -5.47 -2.49
N TRP A 78 6.72 -4.28 -2.83
CA TRP A 78 8.03 -4.12 -3.45
C TRP A 78 9.13 -4.70 -2.55
N GLN A 79 9.11 -4.36 -1.26
CA GLN A 79 10.06 -4.89 -0.28
C GLN A 79 9.91 -6.40 -0.06
N ALA A 80 8.69 -6.95 -0.12
CA ALA A 80 8.43 -8.39 -0.05
C ALA A 80 8.91 -9.13 -1.31
N GLY A 81 8.77 -8.50 -2.47
CA GLY A 81 9.22 -9.02 -3.76
C GLY A 81 8.52 -10.29 -4.22
N GLY A 82 9.21 -11.03 -5.09
CA GLY A 82 8.78 -12.35 -5.55
C GLY A 82 7.41 -12.34 -6.22
N GLU A 83 6.62 -13.36 -5.92
CA GLU A 83 5.28 -13.55 -6.47
C GLU A 83 4.29 -12.48 -5.98
N ARG A 84 4.35 -12.12 -4.68
CA ARG A 84 3.51 -11.07 -4.09
C ARG A 84 3.66 -9.75 -4.84
N TRP A 85 4.91 -9.31 -5.07
CA TRP A 85 5.18 -8.12 -5.86
C TRP A 85 4.67 -8.23 -7.30
N SER A 86 4.97 -9.34 -7.97
CA SER A 86 4.64 -9.53 -9.38
C SER A 86 3.12 -9.47 -9.61
N ARG A 87 2.35 -10.08 -8.70
CA ARG A 87 0.88 -10.04 -8.71
C ARG A 87 0.35 -8.64 -8.39
N TRP A 88 0.89 -8.00 -7.35
CA TRP A 88 0.47 -6.66 -6.93
C TRP A 88 0.70 -5.64 -8.03
N TYR A 89 1.94 -5.55 -8.54
CA TYR A 89 2.31 -4.55 -9.50
C TYR A 89 1.52 -4.68 -10.80
N LYS A 90 1.31 -5.91 -11.29
CA LYS A 90 0.45 -6.14 -12.46
C LYS A 90 -0.97 -5.61 -12.21
N SER A 91 -1.58 -5.99 -11.09
CA SER A 91 -2.96 -5.58 -10.76
C SER A 91 -3.10 -4.06 -10.67
N ILE A 92 -2.22 -3.39 -9.93
CA ILE A 92 -2.36 -1.96 -9.70
C ILE A 92 -1.94 -1.13 -10.91
N ARG A 93 -0.97 -1.59 -11.68
CA ARG A 93 -0.58 -0.95 -12.95
C ARG A 93 -1.74 -0.94 -13.92
N ASP A 94 -2.37 -2.10 -14.12
CA ASP A 94 -3.47 -2.25 -15.07
C ASP A 94 -4.65 -1.37 -14.63
N LEU A 95 -5.05 -1.43 -13.35
CA LEU A 95 -6.10 -0.58 -12.79
C LEU A 95 -5.81 0.92 -12.95
N LEU A 96 -4.61 1.38 -12.57
CA LEU A 96 -4.28 2.80 -12.65
C LEU A 96 -4.19 3.26 -14.11
N THR A 97 -3.64 2.45 -15.01
CA THR A 97 -3.57 2.81 -16.43
C THR A 97 -4.96 2.94 -17.04
N ASP A 98 -5.88 2.04 -16.69
CA ASP A 98 -7.27 2.07 -17.17
C ASP A 98 -8.08 3.25 -16.60
N ARG A 99 -7.72 3.72 -15.40
CA ARG A 99 -8.40 4.83 -14.69
C ARG A 99 -7.75 6.20 -14.92
N GLN A 100 -6.64 6.27 -15.66
CA GLN A 100 -6.01 7.54 -15.97
C GLN A 100 -6.90 8.36 -16.91
N GLU A 101 -7.18 9.60 -16.53
CA GLU A 101 -7.96 10.53 -17.35
C GLU A 101 -7.14 11.04 -18.54
N SER A 102 -7.83 11.63 -19.54
CA SER A 102 -7.19 12.12 -20.77
C SER A 102 -6.13 13.21 -20.57
N ASP A 103 -6.19 13.94 -19.45
CA ASP A 103 -5.22 14.96 -19.05
C ASP A 103 -4.10 14.39 -18.15
N GLY A 104 -4.10 13.07 -17.93
CA GLY A 104 -3.09 12.33 -17.18
C GLY A 104 -3.35 12.23 -15.67
N ASN A 105 -4.44 12.82 -15.16
CA ASN A 105 -4.75 12.79 -13.73
C ASN A 105 -5.49 11.50 -13.31
N TRP A 106 -5.50 11.24 -12.00
CA TRP A 106 -6.42 10.29 -11.38
C TRP A 106 -7.43 11.03 -10.53
N ARG A 107 -8.72 10.80 -10.76
CA ARG A 107 -9.76 11.41 -9.94
C ARG A 107 -9.80 10.81 -8.54
N ASP A 108 -9.94 11.69 -7.55
CA ASP A 108 -10.24 11.36 -6.16
C ASP A 108 -11.40 12.20 -5.67
N GLU A 109 -12.45 11.54 -5.18
CA GLU A 109 -13.67 12.18 -4.70
C GLU A 109 -13.55 12.70 -3.26
N HIS A 110 -12.47 12.37 -2.55
CA HIS A 110 -12.34 12.64 -1.12
C HIS A 110 -11.27 13.66 -0.74
N VAL A 111 -10.10 13.67 -1.40
CA VAL A 111 -9.01 14.61 -1.08
C VAL A 111 -8.84 15.64 -2.20
N CYS A 112 -8.15 15.29 -3.28
CA CYS A 112 -8.04 16.07 -4.51
C CYS A 112 -7.26 15.30 -5.59
N ASN A 113 -7.41 15.72 -6.86
CA ASN A 113 -6.76 15.05 -7.99
C ASN A 113 -5.24 15.17 -7.97
N GLU A 114 -4.68 16.26 -7.42
CA GLU A 114 -3.22 16.42 -7.32
C GLU A 114 -2.61 15.37 -6.40
N TYR A 115 -3.30 15.08 -5.29
CA TYR A 115 -2.86 14.11 -4.30
C TYR A 115 -2.90 12.68 -4.85
N SER A 116 -4.03 12.26 -5.42
CA SER A 116 -4.18 10.94 -6.04
C SER A 116 -3.22 10.75 -7.21
N THR A 117 -3.05 11.76 -8.06
CA THR A 117 -2.12 11.71 -9.18
C THR A 117 -0.69 11.52 -8.70
N ALA A 118 -0.26 12.24 -7.66
CA ALA A 118 1.07 12.05 -7.09
C ALA A 118 1.27 10.62 -6.55
N MET A 119 0.30 10.08 -5.80
CA MET A 119 0.37 8.74 -5.23
C MET A 119 0.34 7.63 -6.30
N ALA A 120 -0.50 7.78 -7.33
CA ALA A 120 -0.58 6.85 -8.46
C ALA A 120 0.76 6.82 -9.20
N CYS A 121 1.32 8.00 -9.54
CA CYS A 121 2.63 8.11 -10.16
C CYS A 121 3.72 7.45 -9.32
N LEU A 122 3.81 7.75 -8.02
CA LEU A 122 4.81 7.12 -7.14
C LEU A 122 4.69 5.60 -7.11
N SER A 123 3.46 5.07 -7.09
CA SER A 123 3.21 3.62 -7.09
C SER A 123 3.62 2.97 -8.41
N LEU A 124 3.32 3.61 -9.56
CA LEU A 124 3.70 3.11 -10.88
C LEU A 124 5.20 3.14 -11.11
N GLN A 125 5.91 4.08 -10.49
CA GLN A 125 7.36 4.28 -10.63
C GLN A 125 8.21 3.35 -9.74
N MET A 126 7.58 2.56 -8.86
CA MET A 126 8.27 1.63 -7.96
C MET A 126 9.32 0.73 -8.65
N PRO A 127 9.05 0.08 -9.80
CA PRO A 127 10.04 -0.80 -10.44
C PRO A 127 11.25 -0.05 -11.01
N ASN A 128 11.13 1.25 -11.28
CA ASN A 128 12.22 2.02 -11.86
C ASN A 128 13.33 2.30 -10.82
N ASN A 129 13.10 1.97 -9.55
CA ASN A 129 14.10 1.97 -8.47
C ASN A 129 14.86 3.31 -8.33
N HIS A 130 14.19 4.42 -8.67
CA HIS A 130 14.80 5.74 -8.71
C HIS A 130 14.89 6.41 -7.33
N LEU A 131 14.14 5.93 -6.33
CA LEU A 131 14.19 6.47 -4.98
C LEU A 131 15.14 5.66 -4.10
N PRO A 132 16.12 6.28 -3.40
CA PRO A 132 17.04 5.58 -2.51
C PRO A 132 16.37 4.72 -1.44
N ILE A 133 15.18 5.12 -0.97
CA ILE A 133 14.37 4.37 0.01
C ILE A 133 13.77 3.07 -0.55
N LEU A 134 13.70 2.96 -1.88
CA LEU A 134 13.18 1.79 -2.58
C LEU A 134 14.28 0.79 -2.93
N ARG A 135 15.54 1.07 -2.60
CA ARG A 135 16.63 0.13 -2.89
C ARG A 135 16.51 -1.07 -1.97
N ARG A 136 16.41 -2.22 -2.62
CA ARG A 136 16.36 -3.55 -2.03
C ARG A 136 17.75 -4.18 -1.96
#